data_AF-A0A1L7IAU8-F1
#
_entry.id   AF-A0A1L7IAU8-F1
#
_cell.length_a   1.000
_cell.length_b   1.000
_cell.length_c   1.000
_cell.angle_alpha   90.00
_cell.angle_beta   90.00
_cell.angle_gamma   90.00
#
_symmetry.space_group_name_H-M   'P 1'
#
loop_
_entity.id
_entity.type
_entity.pdbx_description
1 polymer ?
#
loop_
_entity_poly.entity_id
_entity_poly.type
_entity_poly.pdbx_seq_one_letter_code
_entity_poly.pdbx_strand_id
1 'polypeptide(L)'
;MTTLQRFGYFGVGLFFGIIILIFFLGGKRASCDYGPNARVLAEIESKTRLYSENSEKFMQEHKIDTAVISGILNAGKVNFDRSDVHATPCNQYYISGSAKDTIVELDIQNCDTIATIRSIRFK
;
A
#
# COMPACT_ATOMS: atom_id res chain seq x y z
N MET A 1 1.64 -19.72 44.90
CA MET A 1 1.82 -19.64 43.43
C MET A 1 3.21 -19.11 43.13
N THR A 2 4.06 -19.91 42.49
CA THR A 2 5.38 -19.47 42.03
C THR A 2 5.26 -18.72 40.71
N THR A 3 6.26 -17.91 40.35
CA THR A 3 6.31 -17.19 39.07
C THR A 3 6.22 -18.17 37.89
N LEU A 4 6.81 -19.37 38.02
CA LEU A 4 6.74 -20.43 37.03
C LEU A 4 5.31 -20.96 36.82
N GLN A 5 4.55 -21.16 37.90
CA GLN A 5 3.14 -21.56 37.82
C GLN A 5 2.29 -20.50 37.12
N ARG A 6 2.55 -19.21 37.39
CA ARG A 6 1.87 -18.10 36.69
C ARG A 6 2.13 -18.16 35.19
N PHE A 7 3.39 -18.28 34.76
CA PHE A 7 3.71 -18.42 33.34
C PHE A 7 3.08 -19.66 32.71
N GLY A 8 3.01 -20.78 33.43
CA GLY A 8 2.32 -21.99 32.96
C GLY A 8 0.83 -21.74 32.68
N TYR A 9 0.10 -21.13 33.63
CA TYR A 9 -1.32 -20.82 33.44
C TYR A 9 -1.57 -19.82 32.30
N PHE A 10 -0.75 -18.77 32.18
CA PHE A 10 -0.84 -17.84 31.05
C PHE A 10 -0.48 -18.50 29.71
N GLY A 11 0.51 -19.39 29.69
CA GLY A 11 0.97 -20.10 28.50
C GLY A 11 -0.10 -21.04 27.93
N VAL A 12 -0.82 -21.76 28.79
CA VAL A 12 -1.94 -22.62 28.36
C VAL A 12 -3.06 -21.78 27.73
N GLY A 13 -3.45 -20.68 28.37
CA GLY A 13 -4.46 -19.77 27.80
C GLY A 13 -4.03 -19.15 26.47
N LEU A 14 -2.77 -18.71 26.37
CA LEU A 14 -2.19 -18.16 25.14
C LEU A 14 -2.16 -19.20 24.02
N PHE A 15 -1.79 -20.44 24.33
CA PHE A 15 -1.72 -21.53 23.35
C PHE A 15 -3.08 -21.83 22.72
N PHE A 16 -4.12 -22.02 23.54
CA PHE A 16 -5.48 -22.19 23.03
C PHE A 16 -6.00 -20.94 22.31
N GLY A 17 -5.64 -19.74 22.80
CA GLY A 17 -5.96 -18.49 22.13
C GLY A 17 -5.37 -18.40 20.72
N ILE A 18 -4.11 -18.80 20.53
CA ILE A 18 -3.44 -18.81 19.21
C ILE A 18 -4.12 -19.81 18.28
N ILE A 19 -4.47 -21.02 18.74
CA ILE A 19 -5.17 -22.03 17.92
C ILE A 19 -6.49 -21.47 17.40
N ILE A 20 -7.30 -20.87 18.28
CA ILE A 20 -8.57 -20.24 17.90
C ILE A 20 -8.34 -19.12 16.89
N LEU A 21 -7.35 -18.27 17.13
CA LEU A 21 -7.02 -17.14 16.25
C LEU A 21 -6.60 -17.62 14.86
N ILE A 22 -5.77 -18.65 14.76
CA ILE A 22 -5.37 -19.27 13.48
C ILE A 22 -6.59 -19.87 12.77
N PHE A 23 -7.52 -20.51 13.48
CA PHE A 23 -8.74 -21.04 12.87
C PHE A 23 -9.61 -19.93 12.24
N PHE A 24 -9.75 -18.78 12.91
CA PHE A 24 -10.55 -17.67 12.40
C PHE A 24 -9.84 -16.84 11.31
N LEU A 25 -8.52 -16.66 11.40
CA LEU A 25 -7.75 -15.85 10.44
C LEU A 25 -7.14 -16.66 9.29
N GLY A 26 -6.90 -17.96 9.44
CA GLY A 26 -6.16 -18.78 8.47
C GLY A 26 -6.82 -18.90 7.09
N GLY A 27 -8.13 -18.67 7.00
CA GLY A 27 -8.85 -18.62 5.72
C GLY A 27 -9.08 -17.20 5.17
N LYS A 28 -8.75 -16.16 5.93
CA LYS A 28 -8.94 -14.76 5.53
C LYS A 28 -7.59 -14.22 5.05
N ARG A 29 -7.57 -13.49 3.92
CA ARG A 29 -6.40 -12.72 3.46
C ARG A 29 -6.18 -11.49 4.36
N ALA A 30 -6.06 -11.71 5.66
CA ALA A 30 -5.83 -10.64 6.62
C ALA A 30 -4.37 -10.16 6.47
N SER A 31 -4.17 -9.06 5.75
CA SER A 31 -2.91 -8.31 5.83
C SER A 31 -2.99 -7.39 7.04
N CYS A 32 -1.92 -7.41 7.85
CA CYS A 32 -1.75 -6.49 8.97
C CYS A 32 -0.96 -5.28 8.48
N ASP A 33 -1.59 -4.45 7.64
CA ASP A 33 -0.97 -3.27 7.03
C ASP A 33 -0.94 -2.07 7.98
N TYR A 34 -0.08 -2.14 9.00
CA TYR A 34 0.09 -1.06 9.99
C TYR A 34 1.17 -0.04 9.61
N GLY A 35 1.98 -0.33 8.58
CA GLY A 35 3.08 0.54 8.15
C GLY A 35 2.59 1.79 7.41
N PRO A 36 3.25 2.96 7.56
CA PRO A 36 2.91 4.18 6.82
C PRO A 36 2.84 3.99 5.30
N ASN A 37 3.75 3.17 4.74
CA ASN A 37 3.76 2.83 3.33
C ASN A 37 2.44 2.15 2.90
N ALA A 38 2.09 1.05 3.56
CA ALA A 38 0.92 0.26 3.22
C ALA A 38 -0.39 1.06 3.42
N ARG A 39 -0.42 1.94 4.44
CA ARG A 39 -1.56 2.83 4.68
C ARG A 39 -1.80 3.80 3.52
N VAL A 40 -0.75 4.47 3.02
CA VAL A 40 -0.87 5.40 1.88
C VAL A 40 -1.30 4.65 0.61
N LEU A 41 -0.70 3.49 0.37
CA LEU A 41 -1.04 2.64 -0.76
C LEU A 41 -2.51 2.21 -0.74
N ALA A 42 -2.99 1.66 0.37
CA ALA A 42 -4.37 1.23 0.54
C ALA A 42 -5.35 2.41 0.44
N GLU A 43 -4.98 3.57 0.99
CA GLU A 43 -5.78 4.79 0.89
C GLU A 43 -5.96 5.23 -0.57
N ILE A 44 -4.86 5.30 -1.33
CA ILE A 44 -4.89 5.67 -2.76
C ILE A 44 -5.65 4.63 -3.58
N GLU A 45 -5.46 3.33 -3.28
CA GLU A 45 -6.13 2.24 -3.99
C GLU A 45 -7.66 2.27 -3.81
N SER A 46 -8.13 2.68 -2.63
CA SER A 46 -9.57 2.76 -2.31
C SER A 46 -10.32 3.89 -3.04
N LYS A 47 -9.61 4.80 -3.70
CA LYS A 47 -10.17 6.02 -4.32
C LYS A 47 -10.38 5.86 -5.83
N THR A 48 -11.18 6.75 -6.40
CA THR A 48 -11.40 6.77 -7.86
C THR A 48 -10.11 7.25 -8.54
N ARG A 49 -9.59 6.45 -9.48
CA ARG A 49 -8.37 6.75 -10.21
C ARG A 49 -8.66 7.63 -11.42
N LEU A 50 -7.94 8.75 -11.53
CA LEU A 50 -7.90 9.58 -12.73
C LEU A 50 -6.50 9.62 -13.30
N TYR A 51 -6.41 9.76 -14.61
CA TYR A 51 -5.15 9.86 -15.33
C TYR A 51 -5.09 11.23 -16.00
N SER A 52 -3.96 11.92 -15.86
CA SER A 52 -3.67 13.11 -16.64
C SER A 52 -3.27 12.74 -18.07
N GLU A 53 -3.44 13.65 -19.02
CA GLU A 53 -3.06 13.45 -20.42
C GLU A 53 -1.60 12.99 -20.58
N ASN A 54 -0.68 13.53 -19.76
CA ASN A 54 0.72 13.14 -19.76
C ASN A 54 0.92 11.68 -19.31
N SER A 55 0.21 11.26 -18.26
CA SER A 55 0.27 9.88 -17.79
C SER A 55 -0.34 8.90 -18.79
N GLU A 56 -1.43 9.28 -19.45
CA GLU A 56 -2.07 8.44 -20.47
C GLU A 56 -1.17 8.25 -21.68
N LYS A 57 -0.52 9.32 -22.16
CA LYS A 57 0.47 9.25 -23.24
C LYS A 57 1.63 8.33 -22.89
N PHE A 58 2.22 8.49 -21.69
CA PHE A 58 3.30 7.62 -21.23
C PHE A 58 2.87 6.15 -21.14
N MET A 59 1.66 5.89 -20.65
CA MET A 59 1.10 4.54 -20.58
C MET A 59 0.95 3.91 -21.96
N GLN A 60 0.43 4.67 -22.93
CA GLN A 60 0.26 4.20 -24.31
C GLN A 60 1.61 3.93 -25.00
N GLU A 61 2.57 4.85 -24.85
CA GLU A 61 3.91 4.74 -25.47
C GLU A 61 4.69 3.54 -24.93
N HIS A 62 4.66 3.33 -23.61
CA HIS A 62 5.43 2.28 -22.95
C HIS A 62 4.63 0.99 -22.67
N LYS A 63 3.42 0.88 -23.20
CA LYS A 63 2.53 -0.29 -23.04
C LYS A 63 2.36 -0.67 -21.56
N ILE A 64 2.15 0.35 -20.72
CA ILE A 64 1.79 0.21 -19.31
C ILE A 64 0.27 0.25 -19.23
N ASP A 65 -0.32 -0.83 -18.73
CA ASP A 65 -1.76 -0.91 -18.53
C ASP A 65 -2.14 -0.56 -17.08
N THR A 66 -3.44 -0.51 -16.82
CA THR A 66 -3.98 -0.23 -15.49
C THR A 66 -3.69 -1.35 -14.48
N ALA A 67 -3.42 -2.58 -14.94
CA ALA A 67 -3.07 -3.69 -14.07
C ALA A 67 -1.66 -3.53 -13.49
N VAL A 68 -0.70 -3.04 -14.30
CA VAL A 68 0.65 -2.67 -13.84
C VAL A 68 0.57 -1.56 -12.79
N ILE A 69 -0.20 -0.50 -13.05
CA ILE A 69 -0.39 0.58 -12.06
C ILE A 69 -1.02 0.05 -10.77
N SER A 70 -2.02 -0.83 -10.87
CA SER A 70 -2.64 -1.46 -9.70
C SER A 70 -1.63 -2.33 -8.93
N GLY A 71 -0.74 -3.03 -9.62
CA GLY A 71 0.36 -3.79 -8.99
C GLY A 71 1.34 -2.88 -8.25
N ILE A 72 1.69 -1.72 -8.83
CA ILE A 72 2.53 -0.71 -8.17
C ILE A 72 1.82 -0.13 -6.94
N LEU A 73 0.51 0.12 -7.00
CA LEU A 73 -0.25 0.60 -5.86
C LEU A 73 -0.42 -0.45 -4.76
N ASN A 74 -0.36 -1.74 -5.09
CA ASN A 74 -0.45 -2.82 -4.10
C ASN A 74 0.88 -3.11 -3.40
N ALA A 75 2.00 -3.06 -4.12
CA ALA A 75 3.30 -3.54 -3.62
C ALA A 75 4.44 -2.51 -3.74
N GLY A 76 4.15 -1.29 -4.15
CA GLY A 76 5.13 -0.23 -4.37
C GLY A 76 5.73 0.33 -3.08
N LYS A 77 6.66 1.26 -3.27
CA LYS A 77 7.31 2.00 -2.19
C LYS A 77 7.07 3.48 -2.33
N VAL A 78 6.45 4.06 -1.32
CA VAL A 78 6.24 5.50 -1.18
C VAL A 78 7.56 6.15 -0.77
N ASN A 79 7.96 7.19 -1.48
CA ASN A 79 9.11 8.03 -1.15
C ASN A 79 8.63 9.22 -0.32
N PHE A 80 8.61 9.07 1.01
CA PHE A 80 8.17 10.12 1.92
C PHE A 80 9.09 11.35 1.93
N ASP A 81 10.37 11.20 1.57
CA ASP A 81 11.31 12.32 1.54
C ASP A 81 11.00 13.33 0.42
N ARG A 82 10.41 12.84 -0.68
CA ARG A 82 9.99 13.66 -1.82
C ARG A 82 8.51 14.01 -1.80
N SER A 83 7.70 13.28 -1.04
CA SER A 83 6.25 13.44 -0.99
C SER A 83 5.88 14.60 -0.07
N ASP A 84 4.83 15.33 -0.43
CA ASP A 84 4.26 16.39 0.40
C ASP A 84 2.91 15.94 0.98
N VAL A 85 2.94 15.51 2.24
CA VAL A 85 1.79 14.98 2.98
C VAL A 85 0.87 16.10 3.51
N HIS A 86 1.25 17.36 3.32
CA HIS A 86 0.50 18.54 3.77
C HIS A 86 0.22 19.54 2.64
N ALA A 87 0.44 19.12 1.38
CA ALA A 87 0.13 19.94 0.22
C ALA A 87 -1.37 20.29 0.18
N THR A 88 -1.67 21.57 0.01
CA THR A 88 -3.02 22.07 -0.25
C THR A 88 -3.23 22.26 -1.75
N PRO A 89 -4.36 21.80 -2.35
CA PRO A 89 -5.55 21.24 -1.68
C PRO A 89 -5.50 19.72 -1.42
N CYS A 90 -4.51 19.00 -1.95
CA CYS A 90 -4.41 17.54 -1.84
C CYS A 90 -2.96 17.11 -1.65
N ASN A 91 -2.77 16.01 -0.92
CA ASN A 91 -1.44 15.43 -0.68
C ASN A 91 -0.80 14.97 -1.99
N GLN A 92 0.53 15.05 -2.06
CA GLN A 92 1.29 14.60 -3.22
C GLN A 92 2.24 13.47 -2.82
N TYR A 93 2.15 12.34 -3.51
CA TYR A 93 2.96 11.16 -3.23
C TYR A 93 3.76 10.71 -4.45
N TYR A 94 5.02 10.35 -4.21
CA TYR A 94 5.88 9.68 -5.18
C TYR A 94 5.97 8.20 -4.84
N ILE A 95 5.52 7.34 -5.74
CA ILE A 95 5.46 5.89 -5.52
C ILE A 95 6.28 5.18 -6.58
N SER A 96 7.31 4.45 -6.14
CA SER A 96 8.13 3.62 -7.03
C SER A 96 7.63 2.17 -7.03
N GLY A 97 7.62 1.52 -8.20
CA GLY A 97 7.34 0.11 -8.34
C GLY A 97 7.94 -0.48 -9.60
N SER A 98 7.88 -1.80 -9.74
CA SER A 98 8.41 -2.51 -10.91
C SER A 98 7.32 -2.67 -11.97
N ALA A 99 7.66 -2.33 -13.21
CA ALA A 99 6.88 -2.59 -14.40
C ALA A 99 7.77 -3.28 -15.45
N LYS A 100 7.53 -4.57 -15.72
CA LYS A 100 8.25 -5.35 -16.75
C LYS A 100 9.78 -5.13 -16.69
N ASP A 101 10.35 -5.37 -15.50
CA ASP A 101 11.80 -5.26 -15.19
C ASP A 101 12.38 -3.83 -15.16
N THR A 102 11.55 -2.80 -15.30
CA THR A 102 11.95 -1.40 -15.12
C THR A 102 11.34 -0.81 -13.86
N ILE A 103 12.07 0.06 -13.17
CA ILE A 103 11.54 0.80 -12.03
C ILE A 103 10.83 2.04 -12.57
N VAL A 104 9.56 2.16 -12.22
CA VAL A 104 8.70 3.29 -12.58
C VAL A 104 8.35 4.06 -11.32
N GLU A 105 8.35 5.38 -11.41
CA GLU A 105 7.89 6.31 -10.39
C GLU A 105 6.58 6.97 -10.85
N LEU A 106 5.57 6.90 -9.99
CA LEU A 106 4.28 7.55 -10.14
C LEU A 106 4.25 8.82 -9.29
N ASP A 107 3.84 9.93 -9.88
CA ASP A 107 3.48 11.16 -9.18
C ASP A 107 1.96 11.21 -9.04
N ILE A 108 1.48 11.06 -7.80
CA ILE A 108 0.06 10.92 -7.49
C ILE A 108 -0.39 12.06 -6.60
N GLN A 109 -1.42 12.75 -7.03
CA GLN A 109 -2.18 13.69 -6.21
C GLN A 109 -3.33 12.93 -5.55
N ASN A 110 -3.29 12.83 -4.22
CA ASN A 110 -4.24 12.09 -3.40
C ASN A 110 -5.19 13.07 -2.70
N CYS A 111 -6.40 13.24 -3.24
CA CYS A 111 -7.49 14.04 -2.66
C CYS A 111 -8.47 13.15 -1.88
N ASP A 112 -9.53 13.69 -1.29
CA ASP A 112 -10.44 12.92 -0.41
C ASP A 112 -11.09 11.71 -1.10
N THR A 113 -11.60 11.87 -2.32
CA THR A 113 -12.35 10.83 -3.04
C THR A 113 -11.65 10.35 -4.33
N ILE A 114 -10.65 11.10 -4.78
CA ILE A 114 -10.01 10.91 -6.08
C ILE A 114 -8.49 10.86 -5.89
N ALA A 115 -7.85 9.93 -6.59
CA ALA A 115 -6.42 9.88 -6.76
C ALA A 115 -6.07 10.12 -8.24
N THR A 116 -5.35 11.22 -8.52
CA THR A 116 -4.97 11.59 -9.88
C THR A 116 -3.49 11.28 -10.12
N ILE A 117 -3.22 10.44 -11.12
CA ILE A 117 -1.87 10.15 -11.59
C ILE A 117 -1.44 11.27 -12.53
N ARG A 118 -0.58 12.16 -12.04
CA ARG A 118 -0.15 13.38 -12.73
C ARG A 118 0.99 13.13 -13.71
N SER A 119 1.90 12.23 -13.37
CA SER A 119 2.98 11.85 -14.26
C SER A 119 3.52 10.46 -13.92
N ILE A 120 4.12 9.84 -14.93
CA ILE A 120 4.77 8.53 -14.82
C ILE A 120 6.13 8.72 -15.46
N ARG A 121 7.19 8.24 -14.79
CA ARG A 121 8.56 8.33 -15.28
C ARG A 121 9.32 7.04 -14.93
N PHE A 122 10.28 6.67 -15.76
CA PHE A 122 11.27 5.69 -15.35
C PHE A 122 12.24 6.31 -14.33
N LYS A 123 12.68 5.50 -13.38
CA LYS A 123 13.65 5.88 -12.36
C LYS A 123 15.07 5.56 -12.80
#